data_AF-Q82U94-F1
#
_entry.id   AF-Q82U94-F1
#
_cell.length_a   1.000
_cell.length_b   1.000
_cell.length_c   1.000
_cell.angle_alpha   90.00
_cell.angle_beta   90.00
_cell.angle_gamma   90.00
#
_symmetry.space_group_name_H-M   'P 1'
#
loop_
_entity.id
_entity.type
_entity.pdbx_description
1 polymer ?
#
loop_
_entity_poly.entity_id
_entity_poly.type
_entity_poly.pdbx_seq_one_letter_code
_entity_poly.pdbx_strand_id
1 'polypeptide(L)'
;MVKLADQTVIQSVSNRLKRPGGHWRERGFTLIELLVVMVVIAILLTIVTPRYFNSVDRAKETVLKQNLSILRDAIDKYFADTGKYPTDLHQLVEDRYIRAIPVDPITEENVWVEIPPPDPEMEGVFDVHTTSDRQALDGTFYEKW
;
A
#
# COMPACT_ATOMS: atom_id res chain seq x y z
N MET A 1 -6.21 -91.24 24.39
CA MET A 1 -5.45 -91.04 25.65
C MET A 1 -4.08 -90.54 25.24
N VAL A 2 -3.64 -89.31 25.49
CA VAL A 2 -3.65 -88.52 26.73
C VAL A 2 -3.79 -87.04 26.33
N LYS A 3 -4.98 -86.45 26.48
CA LYS A 3 -5.33 -85.41 27.48
C LYS A 3 -4.31 -84.28 27.68
N LEU A 4 -4.67 -83.12 27.14
CA LEU A 4 -4.69 -81.82 27.81
C LEU A 4 -3.32 -81.24 28.18
N ALA A 5 -2.66 -80.64 27.17
CA ALA A 5 -1.80 -79.50 27.42
C ALA A 5 -2.65 -78.39 28.06
N ASP A 6 -2.24 -78.03 29.25
CA ASP A 6 -2.93 -77.21 30.23
C ASP A 6 -3.34 -75.84 29.68
N GLN A 7 -4.63 -75.66 29.36
CA GLN A 7 -5.20 -74.36 28.97
C GLN A 7 -5.01 -73.28 30.05
N THR A 8 -4.65 -73.68 31.28
CA THR A 8 -4.39 -72.77 32.41
C THR A 8 -3.11 -71.97 32.23
N VAL A 9 -2.09 -72.51 31.53
CA VAL A 9 -0.81 -71.81 31.32
C VAL A 9 -0.95 -70.70 30.27
N ILE A 10 -1.70 -70.93 29.20
CA ILE A 10 -1.86 -69.96 28.10
C ILE A 10 -2.71 -68.75 28.53
N GLN A 11 -3.67 -68.93 29.45
CA GLN A 11 -4.43 -67.79 30.00
C GLN A 11 -3.60 -66.90 30.94
N SER A 12 -2.55 -67.42 31.58
CA SER A 12 -1.73 -66.67 32.54
C SER A 12 -0.76 -65.65 31.91
N VAL A 13 -0.50 -65.76 30.60
CA VAL A 13 0.44 -64.86 29.88
C VAL A 13 -0.29 -63.70 29.21
N SER A 14 -1.57 -63.87 28.83
CA SER A 14 -2.33 -62.83 28.12
C SER A 14 -2.63 -61.58 28.99
N ASN A 15 -2.60 -61.70 30.32
CA ASN A 15 -3.00 -60.62 31.23
C ASN A 15 -1.86 -59.68 31.66
N ARG A 16 -0.64 -59.84 31.13
CA ARG A 16 0.56 -59.08 31.56
C ARG A 16 0.96 -57.89 30.68
N LEU A 17 0.16 -57.50 29.70
CA LEU A 17 0.43 -56.33 28.86
C LEU A 17 -0.74 -55.32 28.77
N LYS A 18 -1.55 -55.21 29.83
CA LYS A 18 -2.34 -53.97 30.03
C LYS A 18 -1.39 -52.87 30.48
N ARG A 19 -0.68 -52.29 29.50
CA ARG A 19 -0.02 -50.98 29.66
C ARG A 19 -1.10 -50.02 30.17
N PRO A 20 -0.92 -49.36 31.33
CA PRO A 20 -1.86 -48.34 31.74
C PRO A 20 -1.83 -47.28 30.65
N GLY A 21 -2.94 -47.14 29.91
CA GLY A 21 -3.15 -45.99 29.05
C GLY A 21 -3.02 -44.78 29.95
N GLY A 22 -1.92 -44.04 29.79
CA GLY A 22 -1.71 -42.79 30.49
C GLY A 22 -2.88 -41.90 30.14
N HIS A 23 -3.81 -41.74 31.07
CA HIS A 23 -4.85 -40.74 30.95
C HIS A 23 -4.10 -39.42 31.06
N TRP A 24 -3.74 -38.85 29.91
CA TRP A 24 -3.39 -37.45 29.83
C TRP A 24 -4.60 -36.72 30.39
N ARG A 25 -4.53 -36.34 31.67
CA ARG A 25 -5.54 -35.50 32.28
C ARG A 25 -5.65 -34.29 31.37
N GLU A 26 -6.77 -34.16 30.69
CA GLU A 26 -7.12 -32.96 29.94
C GLU A 26 -7.21 -31.84 30.98
N ARG A 27 -6.09 -31.14 31.17
CA ARG A 27 -6.02 -29.98 32.04
C ARG A 27 -6.75 -28.87 31.29
N GLY A 28 -7.94 -28.53 31.76
CA GLY A 28 -8.70 -27.39 31.26
C GLY A 28 -7.93 -26.08 31.48
N PHE A 29 -8.18 -25.11 30.61
CA PHE A 29 -7.60 -23.77 30.70
C PHE A 29 -7.98 -23.08 32.01
N THR A 30 -7.03 -22.37 32.59
CA THR A 30 -7.26 -21.55 33.78
C THR A 30 -7.71 -20.13 33.41
N LEU A 31 -8.44 -19.45 34.29
CA LEU A 31 -8.82 -18.04 34.08
C LEU A 31 -7.59 -17.12 33.93
N ILE A 32 -6.50 -17.45 34.64
CA ILE A 32 -5.26 -16.70 34.59
C ILE A 32 -4.56 -16.84 33.22
N GLU A 33 -4.66 -18.00 32.56
CA GLU A 33 -4.14 -18.17 31.19
C GLU A 33 -4.87 -17.26 30.20
N LEU A 34 -6.20 -17.20 30.26
CA LEU A 34 -6.97 -16.30 29.39
C LEU A 34 -6.66 -14.83 29.67
N LEU A 35 -6.43 -14.46 30.93
CA LEU A 35 -6.05 -13.10 31.31
C LEU A 35 -4.71 -12.71 30.67
N VAL A 36 -3.69 -13.56 30.79
CA VAL A 36 -2.36 -13.31 30.19
C VAL A 36 -2.47 -13.19 28.67
N VAL A 37 -3.25 -14.06 28.01
CA VAL A 37 -3.46 -14.00 26.55
C VAL A 37 -4.12 -12.69 26.13
N MET A 38 -5.14 -12.23 26.85
CA MET A 38 -5.80 -10.95 26.57
C MET A 38 -4.84 -9.77 26.74
N VAL A 39 -3.98 -9.80 27.75
CA VAL A 39 -2.93 -8.78 27.96
C VAL A 39 -1.97 -8.75 26.78
N VAL A 40 -1.49 -9.91 26.31
CA VAL A 40 -0.59 -9.99 25.15
C VAL A 40 -1.28 -9.49 23.89
N ILE A 41 -2.54 -9.87 23.64
CA ILE A 41 -3.32 -9.38 22.49
C ILE A 41 -3.49 -7.86 22.55
N ALA A 42 -3.81 -7.28 23.71
CA ALA A 42 -3.95 -5.83 23.87
C ALA A 42 -2.65 -5.07 23.56
N ILE A 43 -1.50 -5.61 23.97
CA ILE A 43 -0.19 -5.04 23.64
C ILE A 43 0.08 -5.12 22.14
N LEU A 44 -0.15 -6.29 21.52
CA LEU A 44 0.09 -6.50 20.09
C LEU A 44 -0.78 -5.61 19.20
N LEU A 45 -2.04 -5.40 19.58
CA LEU A 45 -2.96 -4.52 18.84
C LEU A 45 -2.47 -3.07 18.78
N THR A 46 -1.69 -2.62 19.77
CA THR A 46 -1.15 -1.25 19.80
C THR A 46 -0.08 -1.03 18.71
N ILE A 47 0.68 -2.07 18.34
CA ILE A 47 1.82 -1.99 17.42
C ILE A 47 1.40 -2.19 15.94
N VAL A 48 0.20 -2.72 15.69
CA VAL A 48 -0.25 -3.11 14.34
C VAL A 48 -0.58 -1.91 13.42
N THR A 49 -0.79 -0.73 14.00
CA THR A 49 -0.99 0.60 13.35
C THR A 49 0.31 1.06 12.64
N PRO A 50 0.32 1.79 11.51
CA PRO A 50 0.46 1.27 10.15
C PRO A 50 1.69 1.83 9.40
N ARG A 51 2.56 0.99 8.80
CA ARG A 51 3.68 1.45 7.95
C ARG A 51 3.37 1.56 6.45
N TYR A 52 2.13 1.29 6.04
CA TYR A 52 1.79 1.17 4.61
C TYR A 52 1.59 2.52 3.90
N PHE A 53 1.09 3.54 4.60
CA PHE A 53 0.70 4.82 3.99
C PHE A 53 1.88 5.56 3.35
N ASN A 54 3.06 5.56 3.98
CA ASN A 54 4.23 6.27 3.45
C ASN A 54 4.70 5.75 2.08
N SER A 55 4.50 4.46 1.77
CA SER A 55 4.92 3.93 0.47
C SER A 55 3.99 4.36 -0.65
N VAL A 56 2.68 4.44 -0.36
CA VAL A 56 1.68 4.89 -1.32
C VAL A 56 1.84 6.38 -1.58
N ASP A 57 2.04 7.18 -0.52
CA ASP A 57 2.24 8.62 -0.64
C ASP A 57 3.52 8.93 -1.44
N ARG A 58 4.63 8.23 -1.18
CA ARG A 58 5.86 8.37 -2.01
C ARG A 58 5.64 8.02 -3.47
N ALA A 59 4.85 6.98 -3.75
CA ALA A 59 4.53 6.60 -5.12
C ALA A 59 3.68 7.70 -5.80
N LYS A 60 2.68 8.25 -5.10
CA LYS A 60 1.88 9.37 -5.58
C LYS A 60 2.75 10.61 -5.87
N GLU A 61 3.66 10.98 -4.98
CA GLU A 61 4.60 12.09 -5.20
C GLU A 61 5.52 11.87 -6.41
N THR A 62 6.01 10.64 -6.59
CA THR A 62 6.86 10.29 -7.72
C THR A 62 6.11 10.43 -9.04
N VAL A 63 4.86 9.96 -9.09
CA VAL A 63 3.98 10.10 -10.25
C VAL A 63 3.64 11.56 -10.50
N LEU A 64 3.38 12.35 -9.45
CA LEU A 64 3.10 13.79 -9.58
C LEU A 64 4.26 14.51 -10.26
N LYS A 65 5.48 14.31 -9.76
CA LYS A 65 6.70 14.91 -10.35
C LYS A 65 6.89 14.50 -11.81
N GLN A 66 6.64 13.23 -12.12
CA GLN A 66 6.72 12.74 -13.49
C GLN A 66 5.66 13.39 -14.40
N ASN A 67 4.43 13.51 -13.94
CA ASN A 67 3.34 14.13 -14.70
C ASN A 67 3.61 15.61 -14.96
N LEU A 68 4.09 16.35 -13.94
CA LEU A 68 4.52 17.75 -14.09
C LEU A 68 5.65 17.88 -15.12
N SER A 69 6.67 17.01 -15.06
CA SER A 69 7.74 17.00 -16.06
C SER A 69 7.21 16.78 -17.47
N ILE A 70 6.32 15.80 -17.67
CA ILE A 70 5.73 15.50 -18.98
C ILE A 70 4.95 16.70 -19.53
N LEU A 71 4.18 17.38 -18.68
CA LEU A 71 3.40 18.56 -19.08
C LEU A 71 4.32 19.74 -19.44
N ARG A 72 5.31 20.06 -18.60
CA ARG A 72 6.29 21.11 -18.85
C ARG A 72 7.11 20.86 -20.11
N ASP A 73 7.60 19.64 -20.30
CA ASP A 73 8.32 19.25 -21.51
C ASP A 73 7.46 19.42 -22.77
N ALA A 74 6.15 19.16 -22.67
CA ALA A 74 5.23 19.37 -23.78
C ALA A 74 4.97 20.85 -24.08
N ILE A 75 4.82 21.68 -23.05
CA ILE A 75 4.70 23.14 -23.17
C ILE A 75 5.95 23.72 -23.82
N ASP A 76 7.14 23.36 -23.32
CA ASP A 76 8.43 23.83 -23.84
C ASP A 76 8.62 23.42 -25.29
N LYS A 77 8.23 22.19 -25.64
CA LYS A 77 8.29 21.70 -27.02
C LYS A 77 7.33 22.45 -27.93
N TYR A 78 6.10 22.72 -27.47
CA TYR A 78 5.13 23.52 -28.22
C TYR A 78 5.66 24.93 -28.48
N PHE A 79 6.26 25.56 -27.48
CA PHE A 79 6.90 26.87 -27.62
C PHE A 79 8.08 26.84 -28.58
N ALA A 80 8.93 25.81 -28.52
CA ALA A 80 10.06 25.66 -29.43
C ALA A 80 9.64 25.50 -30.90
N ASP A 81 8.53 24.81 -31.16
CA ASP A 81 8.04 24.55 -32.51
C ASP A 81 7.22 25.72 -33.09
N THR A 82 6.43 26.43 -32.25
CA THR A 82 5.49 27.47 -32.71
C THR A 82 5.92 28.90 -32.39
N GLY A 83 6.85 29.07 -31.46
CA GLY A 83 7.26 30.37 -30.90
C GLY A 83 6.22 31.02 -29.98
N LYS A 84 5.17 30.29 -29.57
CA LYS A 84 4.09 30.77 -28.69
C LYS A 84 3.79 29.73 -27.63
N TYR A 85 3.31 30.15 -26.46
CA TYR A 85 2.79 29.22 -25.46
C TYR A 85 1.41 28.70 -25.88
N PRO A 86 1.03 27.48 -25.46
CA PRO A 86 -0.32 26.98 -25.70
C PRO A 86 -1.33 27.85 -24.93
N THR A 87 -2.54 28.01 -25.46
CA THR A 87 -3.60 28.80 -24.80
C THR A 87 -4.13 28.12 -23.54
N ASP A 88 -4.18 26.79 -23.57
CA ASP A 88 -4.57 25.91 -22.47
C ASP A 88 -3.91 24.53 -22.65
N LEU A 89 -4.02 23.65 -21.65
CA LEU A 89 -3.48 22.29 -21.74
C LEU A 89 -4.19 21.38 -22.76
N HIS A 90 -5.42 21.67 -23.15
CA HIS A 90 -6.13 20.87 -24.17
C HIS A 90 -5.51 21.04 -25.54
N GLN A 91 -5.00 22.23 -25.86
CA GLN A 91 -4.28 22.48 -27.11
C GLN A 91 -3.10 21.51 -27.32
N LEU A 92 -2.37 21.17 -26.26
CA LEU A 92 -1.25 20.21 -26.33
C LEU A 92 -1.71 18.79 -26.73
N VAL A 93 -2.96 18.43 -26.43
CA VAL A 93 -3.57 17.16 -26.85
C VAL A 93 -4.00 17.24 -28.31
N GLU A 94 -4.65 18.33 -28.70
CA GLU A 94 -5.14 18.54 -30.07
C GLU A 94 -4.00 18.54 -31.08
N ASP A 95 -2.92 19.26 -30.77
CA ASP A 95 -1.73 19.37 -31.60
C ASP A 95 -0.75 18.19 -31.40
N ARG A 96 -1.16 17.18 -30.61
CA ARG A 96 -0.46 15.89 -30.41
C ARG A 96 0.93 15.99 -29.80
N TYR A 97 1.19 17.00 -28.97
CA TYR A 97 2.39 17.06 -28.12
C TYR A 97 2.30 16.05 -26.98
N ILE A 98 1.09 15.83 -26.46
CA ILE A 98 0.76 14.77 -25.50
C ILE A 98 -0.45 13.97 -25.99
N ARG A 99 -0.61 12.74 -25.50
CA ARG A 99 -1.74 11.88 -25.89
C ARG A 99 -3.02 12.20 -25.12
N ALA A 100 -2.88 12.66 -23.89
CA ALA A 100 -3.94 13.05 -22.97
C ALA A 100 -3.32 13.82 -21.81
N ILE A 101 -4.11 14.67 -21.16
CA ILE A 101 -3.71 15.33 -19.91
C ILE A 101 -3.64 14.27 -18.80
N PRO A 102 -2.51 14.13 -18.09
CA PRO A 102 -2.38 13.17 -17.01
C PRO A 102 -3.28 13.56 -15.82
N VAL A 103 -3.71 12.54 -15.07
CA VAL A 103 -4.43 12.72 -13.81
C VAL A 103 -3.43 13.04 -12.70
N ASP A 104 -3.74 14.02 -11.88
CA ASP A 104 -3.00 14.34 -10.67
C ASP A 104 -3.20 13.23 -9.62
N PRO A 105 -2.14 12.51 -9.19
CA PRO A 105 -2.27 11.40 -8.24
C PRO A 105 -2.62 11.84 -6.80
N ILE A 106 -2.52 13.14 -6.49
CA ILE A 106 -2.84 13.70 -5.18
C ILE A 106 -4.33 14.00 -5.09
N THR A 107 -4.89 14.75 -6.05
CA THR A 107 -6.31 15.12 -6.12
C THR A 107 -7.18 14.06 -6.78
N GLU A 108 -6.58 13.19 -7.59
CA GLU A 108 -7.24 12.18 -8.45
C GLU A 108 -8.12 12.81 -9.55
N GLU A 109 -7.83 14.07 -9.89
CA GLU A 109 -8.50 14.85 -10.94
C GLU A 109 -7.54 15.17 -12.09
N ASN A 110 -8.05 15.49 -13.28
CA ASN A 110 -7.25 15.96 -14.42
C ASN A 110 -7.19 17.49 -14.52
N VAL A 111 -7.39 18.17 -13.40
CA VAL A 111 -7.39 19.62 -13.30
C VAL A 111 -6.04 20.09 -12.77
N TRP A 112 -5.42 20.98 -13.51
CA TRP A 112 -4.13 21.58 -13.18
C TRP A 112 -4.29 23.10 -13.12
N VAL A 113 -3.50 23.74 -12.28
CA VAL A 113 -3.44 25.21 -12.24
C VAL A 113 -2.44 25.66 -13.29
N GLU A 114 -2.93 26.40 -14.28
CA GLU A 114 -2.12 26.95 -15.37
C GLU A 114 -1.56 28.32 -14.97
N ILE A 115 -0.24 28.49 -15.09
CA ILE A 115 0.47 29.72 -14.77
C ILE A 115 0.85 30.42 -16.09
N PRO A 116 0.53 31.72 -16.25
CA PRO A 116 0.92 32.47 -17.43
C PRO A 116 2.43 32.78 -17.46
N PRO A 117 2.99 33.08 -18.65
CA PRO A 117 4.38 33.49 -18.79
C PRO A 117 4.74 34.68 -17.88
N PRO A 118 5.99 34.73 -17.37
CA PRO A 118 6.48 35.89 -16.62
C PRO A 118 6.53 37.19 -17.44
N ASP A 119 6.65 37.06 -18.76
CA ASP A 119 6.63 38.18 -19.69
C ASP A 119 5.17 38.58 -19.99
N PRO A 120 4.72 39.79 -19.60
CA PRO A 120 3.36 40.24 -19.82
C PRO A 120 2.96 40.37 -21.30
N GLU A 121 3.93 40.41 -22.22
CA GLU A 121 3.65 40.45 -23.67
C GLU A 121 3.35 39.05 -24.24
N MET A 122 3.65 37.98 -23.50
CA MET A 122 3.40 36.61 -23.91
C MET A 122 2.13 36.07 -23.23
N GLU A 123 1.18 35.62 -24.05
CA GLU A 123 -0.04 34.96 -23.60
C GLU A 123 0.10 33.43 -23.62
N GLY A 124 -0.69 32.74 -22.81
CA GLY A 124 -0.78 31.28 -22.77
C GLY A 124 -0.37 30.67 -21.44
N VAL A 125 -0.04 29.38 -21.47
CA VAL A 125 0.38 28.57 -20.32
C VAL A 125 1.89 28.35 -20.38
N PHE A 126 2.61 28.89 -19.40
CA PHE A 126 4.05 28.71 -19.24
C PHE A 126 4.39 27.55 -18.32
N ASP A 127 3.63 27.40 -17.23
CA ASP A 127 3.89 26.38 -16.22
C ASP A 127 2.57 25.84 -15.66
N VAL A 128 2.64 24.70 -14.98
CA VAL A 128 1.52 24.04 -14.33
C VAL A 128 1.91 23.53 -12.95
N HIS A 129 0.96 23.56 -12.01
CA HIS A 129 1.09 22.86 -10.74
C HIS A 129 -0.23 22.21 -10.31
N THR A 130 -0.15 21.34 -9.30
CA THR A 130 -1.35 20.70 -8.72
C THR A 130 -2.25 21.73 -8.03
N THR A 131 -3.56 21.47 -8.03
CA THR A 131 -4.55 22.23 -7.26
C THR A 131 -4.51 21.91 -5.76
N SER A 132 -3.74 20.90 -5.32
CA SER A 132 -3.70 20.52 -3.91
C SER A 132 -2.88 21.50 -3.05
N ASP A 133 -3.45 21.91 -1.93
CA ASP A 133 -2.82 22.69 -0.84
C ASP A 133 -2.02 21.83 0.16
N ARG A 134 -1.83 20.54 -0.14
CA ARG A 134 -1.16 19.60 0.75
C ARG A 134 0.35 19.78 0.73
N GLN A 135 0.96 19.39 1.85
CA GLN A 135 2.41 19.25 1.95
C GLN A 135 2.84 17.85 1.53
N ALA A 136 3.99 17.81 0.88
CA ALA A 136 4.74 16.61 0.60
C ALA A 136 5.37 16.03 1.87
N LEU A 137 5.86 14.80 1.77
CA LEU A 137 6.57 14.06 2.81
C LEU A 137 7.87 14.73 3.25
N ASP A 138 8.43 15.64 2.43
CA ASP A 138 9.60 16.45 2.75
C ASP A 138 9.24 17.81 3.41
N GLY A 139 7.96 18.11 3.57
CA GLY A 139 7.44 19.35 4.15
C GLY A 139 7.30 20.52 3.18
N THR A 140 7.66 20.35 1.91
CA THR A 140 7.37 21.35 0.87
C THR A 140 5.90 21.29 0.44
N PHE A 141 5.33 22.40 -0.02
CA PHE A 141 3.97 22.41 -0.57
C PHE A 141 4.00 21.94 -2.01
N TYR A 142 3.03 21.11 -2.42
CA TYR A 142 2.97 20.64 -3.81
C TYR A 142 2.76 21.75 -4.83
N GLU A 143 2.14 22.87 -4.44
CA GLU A 143 2.02 24.09 -5.25
C GLU A 143 3.39 24.64 -5.71
N LYS A 144 4.46 24.38 -4.96
CA LYS A 144 5.81 24.89 -5.27
C LYS A 144 6.60 23.97 -6.20
N TRP A 145 6.03 22.84 -6.60
CA TRP A 145 6.72 21.84 -7.40
C TRP A 145 6.59 22.09 -8.88
#